data_AF-A0A2W6S3U3-F1
#
_entry.id   AF-A0A2W6S3U3-F1
#
_cell.length_a   1.000
_cell.length_b   1.000
_cell.length_c   1.000
_cell.angle_alpha   90.00
_cell.angle_beta   90.00
_cell.angle_gamma   90.00
#
_symmetry.space_group_name_H-M   'P 1'
#
loop_
_entity.id
_entity.type
_entity.pdbx_description
1 polymer ?
#
loop_
_entity_poly.entity_id
_entity_poly.type
_entity_poly.pdbx_seq_one_letter_code
_entity_poly.pdbx_strand_id
1 'polypeptide(L)'
;MKRTTTLGRVMSDRRARQLVGVAGAVALIALAQPAFAQSSGTAIEGGLNTIKQWMVTIASVVGVIAVMAVGYAKLTGRMDWGRAVTVLIGIGIIFSATTIVGWMSAGG
;
A
#
# COMPACT_ATOMS: atom_id res chain seq x y z
N MET A 1 3.11 -35.77 -42.43
CA MET A 1 2.91 -34.49 -43.16
C MET A 1 1.69 -33.82 -42.52
N LYS A 2 1.83 -32.93 -41.54
CA LYS A 2 2.20 -31.49 -41.54
C LYS A 2 1.06 -30.55 -42.03
N ARG A 3 0.74 -29.58 -41.17
CA ARG A 3 0.10 -28.24 -41.39
C ARG A 3 -1.44 -28.20 -41.25
N THR A 4 -2.10 -27.28 -40.52
CA THR A 4 -1.70 -26.05 -39.79
C THR A 4 -2.95 -25.47 -39.09
N THR A 5 -2.91 -25.26 -37.77
CA THR A 5 -3.95 -24.57 -36.97
C THR A 5 -3.55 -23.12 -36.70
N THR A 6 -3.55 -22.28 -37.74
CA THR A 6 -3.05 -20.89 -37.65
C THR A 6 -4.05 -19.88 -38.20
N LEU A 7 -5.29 -19.90 -37.70
CA LEU A 7 -6.27 -18.85 -38.04
C LEU A 7 -6.92 -18.17 -36.81
N GLY A 8 -6.96 -18.81 -35.64
CA GLY A 8 -7.57 -18.23 -34.43
C GLY A 8 -6.70 -17.24 -33.64
N ARG A 9 -5.39 -17.15 -33.93
CA ARG A 9 -4.43 -16.45 -33.05
C ARG A 9 -4.33 -14.93 -33.34
N VAL A 10 -4.81 -14.45 -34.49
CA VAL A 10 -4.64 -13.04 -34.89
C VAL A 10 -5.64 -12.09 -34.22
N MET A 11 -6.83 -12.58 -33.81
CA MET A 11 -7.87 -11.75 -33.18
C MET A 11 -7.69 -11.61 -31.66
N SER A 12 -7.10 -12.63 -30.99
CA SER A 12 -6.79 -12.57 -29.56
C SER A 12 -5.73 -11.50 -29.24
N ASP A 13 -4.79 -11.28 -30.16
CA ASP A 13 -3.67 -10.37 -29.95
C ASP A 13 -4.11 -8.90 -29.91
N ARG A 14 -5.17 -8.51 -30.62
CA ARG A 14 -5.70 -7.13 -30.58
C ARG A 14 -6.41 -6.83 -29.26
N ARG A 15 -7.24 -7.77 -28.78
CA ARG A 15 -7.93 -7.65 -27.49
C ARG A 15 -6.95 -7.71 -26.32
N ALA A 16 -5.96 -8.61 -26.39
CA ALA A 16 -4.90 -8.70 -25.40
C ALA A 16 -4.07 -7.40 -25.34
N ARG A 17 -3.70 -6.82 -26.50
CA ARG A 17 -2.99 -5.53 -26.55
C ARG A 17 -3.85 -4.37 -26.03
N GLN A 18 -5.15 -4.36 -26.30
CA GLN A 18 -6.06 -3.35 -25.78
C GLN A 18 -6.23 -3.47 -24.26
N LEU A 19 -6.35 -4.69 -23.72
CA LEU A 19 -6.43 -4.91 -22.28
C LEU A 19 -5.13 -4.55 -21.56
N VAL A 20 -3.97 -4.87 -22.15
CA VAL A 20 -2.66 -4.45 -21.62
C VAL A 20 -2.49 -2.93 -21.69
N GLY A 21 -2.96 -2.29 -22.76
CA GLY A 21 -2.92 -0.83 -22.89
C GLY A 21 -3.82 -0.12 -21.88
N VAL A 22 -5.03 -0.62 -21.64
CA VAL A 22 -5.96 -0.08 -20.63
C VAL A 22 -5.44 -0.34 -19.22
N ALA A 23 -4.91 -1.53 -18.93
CA ALA A 23 -4.28 -1.84 -17.65
C ALA A 23 -3.06 -0.95 -17.38
N GLY A 24 -2.24 -0.69 -18.41
CA GLY A 24 -1.12 0.24 -18.34
C GLY A 24 -1.57 1.68 -18.08
N ALA A 25 -2.61 2.16 -18.76
CA ALA A 25 -3.17 3.50 -18.53
C ALA A 25 -3.75 3.65 -17.11
N VAL A 26 -4.45 2.64 -16.60
CA VAL A 26 -4.99 2.62 -15.23
C VAL A 26 -3.86 2.59 -14.20
N ALA A 27 -2.78 1.84 -14.45
CA ALA A 27 -1.60 1.83 -13.58
C ALA A 27 -0.89 3.19 -13.56
N LEU A 28 -0.76 3.86 -14.71
CA LEU A 28 -0.18 5.20 -14.81
C LEU A 28 -1.05 6.26 -14.12
N ILE A 29 -2.37 6.15 -14.20
CA ILE A 29 -3.32 7.02 -13.48
C ILE A 29 -3.20 6.79 -11.96
N ALA A 30 -3.10 5.54 -11.51
CA ALA A 30 -2.94 5.21 -10.08
C ALA A 30 -1.61 5.74 -9.48
N LEU A 31 -0.55 5.80 -10.28
CA LEU A 31 0.75 6.36 -9.89
C LEU A 31 0.78 7.90 -9.93
N ALA A 32 -0.12 8.54 -10.69
CA ALA A 32 -0.19 10.00 -10.84
C ALA A 32 -0.93 10.71 -9.70
N GLN A 33 -1.55 9.98 -8.76
CA GLN A 33 -2.42 10.54 -7.73
C GLN A 33 -1.74 11.35 -6.60
N PRO A 34 -0.45 11.21 -6.23
CA PRO A 34 0.08 12.02 -5.13
C PRO A 34 0.55 13.42 -5.55
N ALA A 35 0.79 13.68 -6.85
CA ALA A 35 1.40 14.93 -7.31
C ALA A 35 0.39 16.09 -7.47
N PHE A 36 -0.87 15.80 -7.82
CA PHE A 36 -1.88 16.84 -8.11
C PHE A 36 -2.68 17.29 -6.88
N ALA A 37 -2.60 16.60 -5.74
CA ALA A 37 -3.34 16.94 -4.53
C ALA A 37 -2.58 17.86 -3.55
N GLN A 38 -1.29 18.12 -3.80
CA GLN A 38 -0.42 18.82 -2.84
C GLN A 38 -0.37 20.35 -3.01
N SER A 39 -1.05 20.90 -4.03
CA SER A 39 -0.83 22.29 -4.48
C SER A 39 -1.85 23.33 -3.98
N SER A 40 -2.84 22.95 -3.16
CA SER A 40 -3.97 23.85 -2.84
C SER A 40 -4.15 24.18 -1.35
N GLY A 41 -3.18 23.86 -0.50
CA GLY A 41 -3.23 24.16 0.93
C GLY A 41 -2.37 25.36 1.31
N THR A 42 -2.85 26.18 2.25
CA THR A 42 -2.08 27.29 2.85
C THR A 42 -0.68 26.84 3.30
N ALA A 43 0.30 27.75 3.39
CA ALA A 43 1.69 27.39 3.80
C ALA A 43 1.75 26.58 5.12
N ILE A 44 0.77 26.79 6.01
CA ILE A 44 0.57 26.06 7.25
C ILE A 44 0.19 24.59 6.98
N GLU A 45 -0.77 24.35 6.09
CA GLU A 45 -1.20 23.01 5.68
C GLU A 45 -0.07 22.22 5.01
N GLY A 46 0.77 22.89 4.20
CA GLY A 46 2.00 22.29 3.66
C GLY A 46 2.99 21.88 4.76
N GLY A 47 3.14 22.70 5.79
CA GLY A 47 3.96 22.37 6.97
C GLY A 47 3.42 21.18 7.76
N LEU A 48 2.12 21.15 8.05
CA LEU A 48 1.47 20.02 8.73
C LEU A 48 1.55 18.71 7.94
N ASN A 49 1.38 18.77 6.61
CA ASN A 49 1.52 17.59 5.75
C ASN A 49 2.96 17.07 5.73
N THR A 50 3.95 17.96 5.74
CA THR A 50 5.37 17.60 5.87
C THR A 50 5.61 16.86 7.19
N ILE A 51 5.15 17.42 8.32
CA ILE A 51 5.28 16.78 9.64
C ILE A 51 4.60 15.40 9.64
N LYS A 52 3.39 15.30 9.10
CA LYS A 52 2.67 14.02 8.96
C LYS A 52 3.50 12.98 8.19
N GLN A 53 4.15 13.38 7.09
CA GLN A 53 4.97 12.47 6.29
C GLN A 53 6.22 11.96 7.05
N TRP A 54 6.87 12.84 7.83
CA TRP A 54 7.98 12.44 8.70
C TRP A 54 7.52 11.43 9.76
N MET A 55 6.38 11.69 10.41
CA MET A 55 5.84 10.79 11.44
C MET A 55 5.50 9.41 10.88
N VAL A 56 4.92 9.33 9.68
CA VAL A 56 4.61 8.04 9.03
C VAL A 56 5.89 7.25 8.72
N THR A 57 6.95 7.92 8.25
CA THR A 57 8.25 7.27 7.99
C THR A 57 8.86 6.69 9.27
N ILE A 58 8.85 7.47 10.36
CA ILE A 58 9.36 7.03 11.66
C ILE A 58 8.52 5.86 12.21
N ALA A 59 7.19 5.94 12.10
CA ALA A 59 6.28 4.88 12.54
C ALA A 59 6.56 3.56 11.82
N SER A 60 6.90 3.60 10.53
CA SER A 60 7.30 2.40 9.77
C SER A 60 8.54 1.73 10.36
N VAL A 61 9.57 2.52 10.70
CA VAL A 61 10.81 1.99 11.28
C VAL A 61 10.53 1.37 12.66
N VAL A 62 9.78 2.07 13.51
CA VAL A 62 9.42 1.59 14.85
C VAL A 62 8.59 0.31 14.77
N GLY A 63 7.64 0.22 13.84
CA GLY A 63 6.84 -0.98 13.63
C GLY A 63 7.69 -2.19 13.23
N VAL A 64 8.66 -2.02 12.34
CA VAL A 64 9.58 -3.11 11.95
C VAL A 64 10.39 -3.59 13.16
N ILE A 65 10.94 -2.68 13.97
CA ILE A 65 11.68 -3.04 15.19
C ILE A 65 10.78 -3.80 16.17
N ALA A 66 9.52 -3.38 16.34
CA ALA A 66 8.56 -4.08 17.19
C ALA A 66 8.28 -5.50 16.69
N VAL A 67 8.09 -5.70 15.38
CA VAL A 67 7.94 -7.04 14.79
C VAL A 67 9.17 -7.90 15.03
N MET A 68 10.37 -7.35 14.83
CA MET A 68 11.62 -8.06 15.11
C MET A 68 11.72 -8.47 16.58
N ALA A 69 11.39 -7.57 17.50
CA ALA A 69 11.38 -7.85 18.94
C ALA A 69 10.40 -8.98 19.31
N VAL A 70 9.22 -9.04 18.70
CA VAL A 70 8.26 -10.15 18.87
C VAL A 70 8.85 -11.47 18.39
N GLY A 71 9.55 -11.47 17.25
CA GLY A 71 10.27 -12.63 16.74
C GLY A 71 11.30 -13.15 17.74
N TYR A 72 12.15 -12.28 18.27
CA TYR A 72 13.13 -12.63 19.31
C TYR A 72 12.48 -13.12 20.61
N ALA A 73 11.38 -12.50 21.02
CA ALA A 73 10.64 -12.89 22.21
C ALA A 73 9.98 -14.27 22.09
N LYS A 74 9.63 -14.74 20.87
CA LYS A 74 9.17 -16.12 20.66
C LYS A 74 10.32 -17.13 20.66
N LEU A 75 11.48 -16.78 20.13
CA LEU A 75 12.66 -17.66 20.14
C LEU A 75 13.20 -17.93 21.56
N THR A 76 13.04 -16.98 22.48
CA THR A 76 13.45 -17.13 23.89
C THR A 76 12.54 -18.04 24.72
N GLY A 77 11.51 -18.65 24.12
CA GLY A 77 10.63 -19.63 24.76
C GLY A 77 9.76 -19.08 25.89
N ARG A 78 9.88 -17.80 26.22
CA ARG A 78 9.26 -17.15 27.38
C ARG A 78 7.99 -16.36 27.05
N MET A 79 7.60 -16.31 25.77
CA MET A 79 6.40 -15.59 25.32
C MET A 79 5.32 -16.54 24.80
N ASP A 80 4.16 -16.49 25.45
CA ASP A 80 2.95 -17.18 24.98
C ASP A 80 2.56 -16.72 23.58
N TRP A 81 1.97 -17.63 22.81
CA TRP A 81 1.45 -17.32 21.47
C TRP A 81 0.39 -16.20 21.52
N GLY A 82 -0.36 -16.10 22.61
CA GLY A 82 -1.35 -15.03 22.82
C GLY A 82 -0.72 -13.63 22.84
N ARG A 83 0.39 -13.43 23.57
CA ARG A 83 1.08 -12.12 23.63
C ARG A 83 1.70 -11.71 22.29
N ALA A 84 2.13 -12.67 21.48
CA ALA A 84 2.63 -12.37 20.13
C ALA A 84 1.52 -11.82 19.23
N VAL A 85 0.32 -12.42 19.30
CA VAL A 85 -0.83 -12.03 18.49
C VAL A 85 -1.33 -10.63 18.87
N THR A 86 -1.40 -10.30 20.16
CA THR A 86 -1.85 -8.96 20.59
C THR A 86 -0.94 -7.85 20.07
N VAL A 87 0.38 -8.07 20.05
CA VAL A 87 1.34 -7.10 19.48
C VAL A 87 1.15 -6.96 17.97
N LEU A 88 0.98 -8.07 17.24
CA LEU A 88 0.72 -8.04 15.80
C LEU A 88 -0.57 -7.28 15.45
N ILE A 89 -1.63 -7.47 16.24
CA ILE A 89 -2.89 -6.73 16.09
C ILE A 89 -2.66 -5.24 16.32
N GLY A 90 -1.95 -4.86 17.40
CA GLY A 90 -1.64 -3.46 17.70
C GLY A 90 -0.88 -2.77 16.56
N ILE A 91 0.10 -3.45 15.98
CA ILE A 91 0.85 -2.96 14.82
C ILE A 91 -0.08 -2.74 13.62
N GLY A 92 -0.98 -3.68 13.34
CA GLY A 92 -1.97 -3.54 12.27
C GLY A 92 -2.89 -2.32 12.45
N ILE A 93 -3.31 -2.04 13.68
CA ILE A 93 -4.14 -0.87 13.99
C ILE A 93 -3.37 0.44 13.76
N ILE A 94 -2.12 0.54 14.24
CA ILE A 94 -1.29 1.73 14.10
C ILE A 94 -1.11 2.09 12.60
N PHE A 95 -0.82 1.09 11.76
CA PHE A 95 -0.62 1.33 10.34
C PHE A 95 -1.92 1.55 9.56
N SER A 96 -3.07 1.05 10.04
CA SER A 96 -4.38 1.29 9.43
C SER A 96 -4.97 2.67 9.75
N ALA A 97 -4.42 3.41 10.72
CA ALA A 97 -5.00 4.64 11.23
C ALA A 97 -5.16 5.73 10.16
N THR A 98 -4.21 5.84 9.22
CA THR A 98 -4.22 6.86 8.16
C THR A 98 -5.45 6.73 7.26
N THR A 99 -5.85 5.50 6.92
CA THR A 99 -7.04 5.22 6.12
C THR A 99 -8.30 5.61 6.87
N ILE A 100 -8.43 5.23 8.15
CA ILE A 100 -9.62 5.52 8.97
C ILE A 100 -9.82 7.04 9.11
N VAL A 101 -8.76 7.78 9.41
CA VAL A 101 -8.81 9.25 9.51
C VAL A 101 -9.17 9.88 8.15
N GLY A 102 -8.70 9.31 7.04
CA GLY A 102 -9.08 9.74 5.69
C GLY A 102 -10.59 9.62 5.44
N TRP A 103 -11.24 8.56 5.92
CA TRP A 103 -12.69 8.37 5.76
C TRP A 103 -13.47 9.37 6.61
N MET A 104 -12.99 9.68 7.81
CA MET A 104 -13.59 10.71 8.67
C MET A 104 -13.48 12.11 8.05
N SER A 105 -12.39 12.41 7.35
CA SER A 105 -12.20 13.68 6.66
C SER A 105 -12.99 13.82 5.36
N ALA A 106 -13.41 12.71 4.73
CA ALA A 106 -14.16 12.71 3.48
C ALA A 106 -15.69 12.70 3.68
N GLY A 107 -16.16 12.34 4.87
CA GLY A 107 -17.58 12.29 5.23
C GLY A 107 -18.11 13.51 5.99
N GLY A 108 -17.27 14.51 6.26
CA GLY A 108 -17.66 15.81 6.82
C GLY A 108 -17.52 16.91 5.78
#